data_AF-A0A2G8SAJ4-F1
#
_entry.id   AF-A0A2G8SAJ4-F1
#
_cell.length_a   1.000
_cell.length_b   1.000
_cell.length_c   1.000
_cell.angle_alpha   90.00
_cell.angle_beta   90.00
_cell.angle_gamma   90.00
#
_symmetry.space_group_name_H-M   'P 1'
#
loop_
_entity.id
_entity.type
_entity.pdbx_description
1 polymer ?
#
loop_
_entity_poly.entity_id
_entity_poly.type
_entity_poly.pdbx_seq_one_letter_code
_entity_poly.pdbx_strand_id
1 'polypeptide(L)'
;MSGKSTYLRQIALLTVMAMCGCFIPAEYGSFRIYDHLLTRLSNDDDLEKNLSTFANEMASTAMILGLATENSLVLIDEMGRGTSVREGVAMSHAIAEELIRLKSFVFFAT
;
A
#
# COMPACT_ATOMS: atom_id res chain seq x y z
N MET A 1 10.47 -15.00 0.21
CA MET A 1 9.84 -15.04 1.55
C MET A 1 10.73 -14.34 2.59
N SER A 2 10.92 -13.03 2.50
CA SER A 2 11.73 -12.26 3.47
C SER A 2 10.87 -11.52 4.52
N GLY A 3 9.58 -11.82 4.60
CA GLY A 3 8.66 -11.23 5.59
C GLY A 3 8.12 -9.85 5.25
N LYS A 4 8.50 -9.22 4.12
CA LYS A 4 8.05 -7.87 3.71
C LYS A 4 6.53 -7.73 3.68
N SER A 5 5.84 -8.59 2.94
CA SER A 5 4.38 -8.59 2.85
C SER A 5 3.71 -8.87 4.19
N THR A 6 4.28 -9.76 5.01
CA THR A 6 3.81 -10.05 6.37
C THR A 6 3.91 -8.82 7.26
N TYR A 7 5.01 -8.07 7.17
CA TYR A 7 5.22 -6.84 7.92
C TYR A 7 4.25 -5.73 7.53
N LEU A 8 3.99 -5.54 6.22
CA LEU A 8 2.99 -4.59 5.74
C LEU A 8 1.58 -4.95 6.26
N ARG A 9 1.20 -6.23 6.17
CA ARG A 9 -0.10 -6.70 6.71
C ARG A 9 -0.20 -6.52 8.22
N GLN A 10 0.90 -6.72 8.95
CA GLN A 10 0.95 -6.44 10.38
C GLN A 10 0.66 -4.96 10.67
N ILE A 11 1.30 -4.03 9.97
CA ILE A 11 1.05 -2.58 10.14
C ILE A 11 -0.42 -2.25 9.88
N ALA A 12 -1.00 -2.79 8.81
CA ALA A 12 -2.42 -2.59 8.48
C ALA A 12 -3.33 -3.05 9.63
N LEU A 13 -3.14 -4.29 10.09
CA LEU A 13 -3.96 -4.91 11.14
C LEU A 13 -3.84 -4.17 12.47
N LEU A 14 -2.61 -3.83 12.89
CA LEU A 14 -2.38 -3.08 14.12
C LEU A 14 -3.06 -1.71 14.08
N THR A 15 -3.01 -1.03 12.93
CA THR A 15 -3.66 0.27 12.73
C THR A 15 -5.18 0.15 12.86
N VAL A 16 -5.79 -0.84 12.20
CA VAL A 16 -7.24 -1.09 12.29
C VAL A 16 -7.65 -1.40 13.73
N MET A 17 -6.93 -2.30 14.41
CA MET A 17 -7.22 -2.65 15.81
C MET A 17 -7.16 -1.41 16.71
N ALA A 18 -6.11 -0.60 16.60
CA ALA A 18 -5.96 0.62 17.37
C ALA A 18 -7.11 1.63 17.11
N MET A 19 -7.48 1.83 15.84
CA MET A 19 -8.56 2.76 15.46
C MET A 19 -9.96 2.26 15.85
N CYS A 20 -10.15 0.94 15.97
CA CYS A 20 -11.36 0.35 16.54
C CYS A 20 -11.43 0.45 18.07
N GLY A 21 -10.37 0.92 18.74
CA GLY A 21 -10.28 1.00 20.20
C GLY A 21 -9.94 -0.34 20.87
N CYS A 22 -9.41 -1.31 20.12
CA CYS A 22 -8.97 -2.60 20.65
C CYS A 22 -7.55 -2.52 21.21
N PHE A 23 -7.24 -3.40 22.17
CA PHE A 23 -5.83 -3.68 22.49
C PHE A 23 -5.12 -4.27 21.26
N ILE A 24 -3.86 -3.90 21.11
CA ILE A 24 -2.99 -4.41 20.07
C ILE A 24 -1.95 -5.39 20.63
N PRO A 25 -1.48 -6.38 19.85
CA PRO A 25 -0.43 -7.29 20.27
C PRO A 25 0.96 -6.63 20.14
N ALA A 26 1.27 -5.67 21.01
CA ALA A 26 2.59 -5.05 21.13
C ALA A 26 2.86 -4.65 22.58
N GLU A 27 4.14 -4.58 22.96
CA GLU A 27 4.56 -4.06 24.27
C GLU A 27 4.22 -2.57 24.42
N TYR A 28 4.34 -1.82 23.32
CA TYR A 28 3.97 -0.41 23.21
C TYR A 28 3.50 -0.10 21.79
N GLY A 29 2.50 0.77 21.63
CA GLY A 29 2.12 1.28 20.33
C GLY A 29 1.55 2.69 20.42
N SER A 30 2.02 3.54 19.50
CA SER A 30 1.52 4.90 19.29
C SER A 30 1.15 5.05 17.83
N PHE A 31 -0.11 5.40 17.56
CA PHE A 31 -0.66 5.46 16.22
C PHE A 31 -1.07 6.89 15.88
N ARG A 32 -0.91 7.26 14.61
CA ARG A 32 -1.58 8.42 14.05
C ARG A 32 -3.04 8.06 13.80
N ILE A 33 -3.92 9.05 13.83
CA ILE A 33 -5.28 8.89 13.35
C ILE A 33 -5.24 9.06 11.84
N TYR A 34 -5.59 8.01 11.11
CA TYR A 34 -5.62 8.04 9.66
C TYR A 34 -7.05 8.26 9.15
N ASP A 35 -7.21 8.94 8.02
CA ASP A 35 -8.50 9.05 7.34
C ASP A 35 -8.76 7.85 6.41
N HIS A 36 -7.69 7.31 5.82
CA HIS A 36 -7.72 6.18 4.92
C HIS A 36 -6.56 5.20 5.19
N LEU A 37 -6.88 3.91 5.08
CA LEU A 37 -5.90 2.83 4.92
C LEU A 37 -5.98 2.33 3.48
N LEU A 38 -4.97 2.68 2.69
CA LEU A 38 -4.91 2.43 1.26
C LEU A 38 -3.82 1.39 0.98
N THR A 39 -4.17 0.30 0.30
CA THR A 39 -3.24 -0.83 0.14
C THR A 39 -3.16 -1.33 -1.29
N ARG A 40 -1.94 -1.48 -1.78
CA ARG A 40 -1.61 -2.34 -2.92
C ARG A 40 -0.69 -3.45 -2.44
N LEU A 41 -1.30 -4.51 -1.92
CA LEU A 41 -0.58 -5.72 -1.53
C LEU A 41 -0.73 -6.76 -2.63
N SER A 42 0.31 -7.55 -2.89
CA SER A 42 0.22 -8.71 -3.78
C SER A 42 -0.81 -9.70 -3.23
N ASN A 43 -1.92 -9.85 -3.96
CA ASN A 43 -2.89 -10.93 -3.82
C ASN A 43 -2.77 -11.76 -5.09
N ASP A 44 -2.74 -13.08 -4.95
CA ASP A 44 -2.56 -13.99 -6.08
C ASP A 44 -3.82 -14.09 -6.96
N ASP A 45 -5.00 -13.71 -6.49
CA ASP A 45 -6.24 -13.92 -7.23
C ASP A 45 -7.25 -12.78 -7.08
N ASP A 46 -7.59 -12.14 -8.21
CA ASP A 46 -8.85 -11.42 -8.41
C ASP A 46 -9.43 -11.91 -9.74
N LEU A 47 -9.96 -13.14 -9.72
CA LEU A 47 -10.54 -13.82 -10.89
C LEU A 47 -11.78 -13.10 -11.44
N GLU A 48 -12.34 -12.15 -10.69
CA GLU A 48 -13.62 -11.50 -10.99
C GLU A 48 -13.50 -10.27 -11.89
N LYS A 49 -12.28 -9.77 -12.15
CA LYS A 49 -12.07 -8.62 -13.05
C LYS A 49 -11.48 -9.11 -14.37
N ASN A 50 -12.17 -8.82 -15.48
CA ASN A 50 -11.68 -9.00 -16.87
C ASN A 50 -10.50 -8.05 -17.21
N LEU A 51 -9.53 -7.91 -16.31
CA LEU A 51 -8.35 -7.05 -16.43
C LEU A 51 -7.10 -7.91 -16.36
N SER A 52 -6.05 -7.51 -17.07
CA SER A 52 -4.72 -8.11 -16.87
C SER A 52 -4.20 -7.80 -15.46
N THR A 53 -3.28 -8.61 -14.95
CA THR A 53 -2.62 -8.38 -13.65
C THR A 53 -2.04 -6.96 -13.56
N PHE A 54 -1.40 -6.50 -14.63
CA PHE A 54 -0.86 -5.14 -14.72
C PHE A 54 -1.96 -4.07 -14.73
N ALA A 55 -3.05 -4.28 -15.46
CA ALA A 55 -4.16 -3.33 -15.47
C ALA A 55 -4.85 -3.23 -14.09
N ASN A 56 -5.00 -4.34 -13.37
CA ASN A 56 -5.55 -4.35 -12.01
C ASN A 56 -4.60 -3.64 -11.01
N GLU A 57 -3.28 -3.85 -11.17
CA GLU A 57 -2.26 -3.14 -10.41
C GLU A 57 -2.34 -1.62 -10.62
N MET A 58 -2.49 -1.19 -11.88
CA MET A 58 -2.59 0.23 -12.23
C MET A 58 -3.91 0.87 -11.79
N ALA A 59 -5.03 0.15 -11.91
CA ALA A 59 -6.31 0.63 -11.41
C ALA A 59 -6.29 0.84 -9.88
N SER A 60 -5.68 -0.09 -9.15
CA SER A 60 -5.50 0.03 -7.70
C SER A 60 -4.61 1.22 -7.35
N THR A 61 -3.50 1.39 -8.06
CA THR A 61 -2.57 2.53 -7.86
C THR A 61 -3.26 3.86 -8.15
N ALA A 62 -4.04 3.96 -9.23
CA ALA A 62 -4.80 5.16 -9.56
C ALA A 62 -5.82 5.51 -8.47
N MET A 63 -6.49 4.50 -7.88
CA MET A 63 -7.38 4.70 -6.73
C MET A 63 -6.63 5.22 -5.51
N ILE A 64 -5.46 4.64 -5.20
CA ILE A 64 -4.62 5.09 -4.08
C ILE A 64 -4.23 6.56 -4.27
N LEU A 65 -3.70 6.94 -5.44
CA LEU A 65 -3.30 8.32 -5.71
C LEU A 65 -4.46 9.30 -5.73
N GLY A 66 -5.66 8.86 -6.13
CA GLY A 66 -6.86 9.70 -6.15
C GLY A 66 -7.47 9.95 -4.76
N LEU A 67 -7.23 9.06 -3.79
CA LEU A 67 -7.80 9.14 -2.43
C LEU A 67 -6.78 9.54 -1.36
N ALA A 68 -5.48 9.37 -1.62
CA ALA A 68 -4.45 9.61 -0.63
C ALA A 68 -4.39 11.09 -0.20
N THR A 69 -4.37 11.30 1.11
CA THR A 69 -4.19 12.60 1.76
C THR A 69 -2.91 12.60 2.61
N GLU A 70 -2.58 13.75 3.21
CA GLU A 70 -1.49 13.84 4.19
C GLU A 70 -1.73 13.00 5.46
N ASN A 71 -3.00 12.64 5.74
CA ASN A 71 -3.40 11.83 6.90
C ASN A 71 -3.70 10.37 6.51
N SER A 72 -3.39 9.95 5.28
CA SER A 72 -3.60 8.57 4.86
C SER A 72 -2.39 7.68 5.18
N LEU A 73 -2.66 6.41 5.54
CA LEU A 73 -1.69 5.34 5.59
C LEU A 73 -1.71 4.58 4.26
N VAL A 74 -0.60 4.58 3.53
CA VAL A 74 -0.46 3.90 2.24
C VAL A 74 0.54 2.75 2.36
N LEU A 75 0.12 1.55 1.95
CA LEU A 75 0.97 0.34 1.96
C LEU A 75 1.10 -0.22 0.54
N ILE A 76 2.31 -0.26 0.01
CA ILE A 76 2.61 -0.75 -1.34
C ILE A 76 3.60 -1.91 -1.24
N ASP A 77 3.27 -3.02 -1.91
CA ASP A 77 4.10 -4.21 -2.04
C ASP A 77 4.36 -4.52 -3.52
N GLU A 78 5.64 -4.53 -3.90
CA GLU A 78 6.16 -5.03 -5.18
C GLU A 78 5.50 -4.43 -6.43
N MET A 79 5.78 -3.16 -6.69
CA MET A 79 5.23 -2.45 -7.85
C MET A 79 6.05 -2.65 -9.14
N GLY A 80 5.38 -2.65 -10.29
CA GLY A 80 6.00 -2.70 -11.61
C GLY A 80 6.44 -4.09 -12.08
N ARG A 81 5.98 -5.17 -11.44
CA ARG A 81 6.36 -6.56 -11.81
C ARG A 81 5.74 -7.03 -13.13
N GLY A 82 4.58 -6.49 -13.50
CA GLY A 82 3.84 -6.90 -14.69
C GLY A 82 4.31 -6.28 -16.01
N THR A 83 5.45 -5.58 -16.04
CA THR A 83 5.93 -4.84 -17.22
C THR A 83 7.46 -4.92 -17.40
N SER A 84 8.02 -4.24 -18.41
CA SER A 84 9.46 -4.21 -18.62
C SER A 84 10.18 -3.57 -17.43
N VAL A 85 11.39 -4.04 -17.10
CA VAL A 85 12.13 -3.57 -15.92
C VAL A 85 12.33 -2.05 -15.92
N ARG A 86 12.59 -1.45 -17.08
CA ARG A 86 12.76 0.01 -17.20
C ARG A 86 11.46 0.76 -16.93
N GLU A 87 10.34 0.28 -17.46
CA GLU A 87 9.03 0.89 -17.22
C GLU A 87 8.61 0.70 -15.76
N GLY A 88 8.81 -0.49 -15.19
CA GLY A 88 8.47 -0.79 -13.80
C GLY A 88 9.21 0.11 -12.81
N VAL A 89 10.52 0.33 -13.02
CA VAL A 89 11.31 1.26 -12.19
C VAL A 89 10.84 2.71 -12.38
N ALA A 90 10.64 3.15 -13.62
CA ALA A 90 10.19 4.51 -13.91
C ALA A 90 8.82 4.82 -13.27
N MET A 91 7.89 3.89 -13.38
CA MET A 91 6.57 4.00 -12.76
C MET A 91 6.67 3.99 -11.23
N SER A 92 7.48 3.10 -10.66
CA SER A 92 7.66 3.02 -9.21
C SER A 92 8.24 4.31 -8.64
N HIS A 93 9.19 4.89 -9.35
CA HIS A 93 9.76 6.18 -8.99
C HIS A 93 8.72 7.31 -9.05
N ALA A 94 7.99 7.45 -10.16
CA ALA A 94 6.99 8.51 -10.32
C ALA A 94 5.87 8.43 -9.27
N ILE A 95 5.42 7.22 -8.94
CA ILE A 95 4.38 7.00 -7.93
C ILE A 95 4.91 7.31 -6.53
N ALA A 96 6.16 6.96 -6.23
CA ALA A 96 6.79 7.32 -4.97
C ALA A 96 6.95 8.85 -4.82
N GLU A 97 7.38 9.55 -5.88
CA GLU A 97 7.47 11.02 -5.89
C GLU A 97 6.11 11.67 -5.60
N GLU A 98 5.05 11.17 -6.23
CA GLU A 98 3.70 11.70 -6.04
C GLU A 98 3.20 11.48 -4.60
N LEU A 99 3.43 10.31 -4.02
CA LEU A 99 3.08 10.03 -2.62
C LEU A 99 3.88 10.91 -1.64
N ILE A 100 5.15 11.17 -1.93
CA ILE A 100 5.98 12.11 -1.15
C ILE A 100 5.39 13.53 -1.25
N ARG A 101 4.96 13.95 -2.45
CA ARG A 101 4.33 15.26 -2.68
C ARG A 101 3.04 15.42 -1.87
N LEU A 102 2.23 14.37 -1.78
CA LEU A 102 1.00 14.31 -0.97
C LEU A 102 1.26 14.27 0.54
N LYS A 103 2.51 13.99 0.95
CA LYS A 103 2.94 13.84 2.36
C LYS A 103 2.21 12.72 3.12
N SER A 104 1.67 11.75 2.39
CA SER A 104 1.04 10.57 3.00
C SER A 104 2.05 9.75 3.80
N PHE A 105 1.58 9.03 4.82
CA PHE A 105 2.45 8.12 5.57
C PHE A 105 2.54 6.78 4.83
N VAL A 106 3.69 6.51 4.22
CA VAL A 106 3.83 5.41 3.25
C VAL A 106 4.83 4.36 3.70
N PHE A 107 4.46 3.09 3.54
CA PHE A 107 5.38 1.97 3.50
C PHE A 107 5.43 1.40 2.09
N PHE A 108 6.60 1.47 1.46
CA PHE A 108 6.83 1.01 0.10
C PHE A 108 7.86 -0.14 0.12
N ALA A 109 7.40 -1.37 -0.10
CA ALA A 109 8.27 -2.53 -0.21
C ALA A 109 8.55 -2.84 -1.69
N THR A 110 9.82 -2.82 -2.08
CA THR A 110 10.32 -3.20 -3.42
C THR A 110 11.40 -4.27 -3.33
#